data_AF-A0A2G1VA66-F1
#
_entry.id   AF-A0A2G1VA66-F1
#
_cell.length_a   1.000
_cell.length_b   1.000
_cell.length_c   1.000
_cell.angle_alpha   90.00
_cell.angle_beta   90.00
_cell.angle_gamma   90.00
#
_symmetry.space_group_name_H-M   'P 1'
#
loop_
_entity.id
_entity.type
_entity.pdbx_description
1 polymer ?
#
loop_
_entity_poly.entity_id
_entity_poly.type
_entity_poly.pdbx_seq_one_letter_code
_entity_poly.pdbx_strand_id
1 'polypeptide(L)'
;MFKIKYLGNSYHCDSGETILDAMLRQGVDFPFSCRKGSCHACLHIAEEGTLPPESQKGLSDDQINQGLFLPCCCKPIDSLSIAPKNTRDRGNKRADTHQNNTVLSPDPEMWEALENGRVLSAILDDFYTAAFSDERLSPFFHDVTRQRAQEKQYLFLRKKFTGEKVYFGDRPRNAHHWMVISNDLFDYREALMVDCLKRHGLPDHLVARWVALENSFRPDIVKDKPWNRKIGDMEIPVSGFGEITLDIGSICDSCGSEIAQGETVRYQLRLGTLYCPDCMYSLREE
;
A
#
# COMPACT_ATOMS: atom_id res chain seq x y z
N MET A 1 0.04 31.62 10.81
CA MET A 1 0.63 30.34 10.35
C MET A 1 1.30 29.71 11.57
N PHE A 2 0.94 28.49 11.90
CA PHE A 2 1.41 27.76 13.08
C PHE A 2 2.39 26.66 12.64
N LYS A 3 3.40 26.38 13.48
CA LYS A 3 4.38 25.33 13.20
C LYS A 3 3.94 24.02 13.86
N ILE A 4 3.86 22.94 13.10
CA ILE A 4 3.52 21.62 13.62
C ILE A 4 4.75 20.72 13.52
N LYS A 5 5.28 20.27 14.65
CA LYS A 5 6.33 19.25 14.69
C LYS A 5 5.67 17.87 14.66
N TYR A 6 6.08 17.02 13.73
CA TYR A 6 5.58 15.64 13.62
C TYR A 6 6.68 14.72 13.07
N LEU A 7 6.98 13.63 13.79
CA LEU A 7 8.02 12.65 13.43
C LEU A 7 9.38 13.28 13.11
N GLY A 8 9.79 14.29 13.88
CA GLY A 8 11.06 15.01 13.69
C GLY A 8 11.06 16.07 12.58
N ASN A 9 9.99 16.15 11.79
CA ASN A 9 9.83 17.16 10.73
C ASN A 9 8.97 18.33 11.19
N SER A 10 9.10 19.46 10.48
CA SER A 10 8.32 20.68 10.72
C SER A 10 7.41 20.98 9.53
N TYR A 11 6.14 21.19 9.83
CA TYR A 11 5.09 21.51 8.87
C TYR A 11 4.42 22.83 9.22
N HIS A 12 3.73 23.43 8.26
CA HIS A 12 3.01 24.69 8.44
C HIS A 12 1.51 24.49 8.38
N CYS A 13 0.77 25.04 9.34
CA CYS A 13 -0.68 25.06 9.36
C CYS A 13 -1.18 26.50 9.24
N ASP A 14 -2.05 26.76 8.28
CA ASP A 14 -2.60 28.09 8.07
C ASP A 14 -3.68 28.41 9.13
N SER A 15 -3.95 29.70 9.33
CA SER A 15 -4.97 30.11 10.29
C SER A 15 -6.35 29.63 9.83
N GLY A 16 -7.08 28.92 10.69
CA GLY A 16 -8.40 28.38 10.37
C GLY A 16 -8.39 27.04 9.61
N GLU A 17 -7.22 26.56 9.18
CA GLU A 17 -7.00 25.23 8.60
C GLU A 17 -6.93 24.16 9.70
N THR A 18 -7.35 22.94 9.39
CA THR A 18 -7.19 21.82 10.32
C THR A 18 -5.79 21.24 10.20
N ILE A 19 -5.26 20.66 11.30
CA ILE A 19 -3.96 19.99 11.26
C ILE A 19 -3.97 18.86 10.22
N LEU A 20 -5.06 18.11 10.09
CA LEU A 20 -5.19 17.08 9.06
C LEU A 20 -5.02 17.67 7.65
N ASP A 21 -5.75 18.74 7.32
CA ASP A 21 -5.69 19.32 5.97
C ASP A 21 -4.30 19.92 5.69
N ALA A 22 -3.68 20.56 6.69
CA ALA A 22 -2.31 21.06 6.58
C ALA A 22 -1.31 19.94 6.27
N MET A 23 -1.41 18.81 6.97
CA MET A 23 -0.55 17.64 6.75
C MET A 23 -0.75 17.04 5.36
N LEU A 24 -2.00 16.84 4.93
CA LEU A 24 -2.32 16.28 3.62
C LEU A 24 -1.91 17.21 2.46
N ARG A 25 -2.09 18.53 2.63
CA ARG A 25 -1.65 19.53 1.66
C ARG A 25 -0.14 19.54 1.46
N GLN A 26 0.61 19.24 2.52
CA GLN A 26 2.07 19.09 2.48
C GLN A 26 2.53 17.66 2.15
N GLY A 27 1.61 16.80 1.69
CA GLY A 27 1.95 15.45 1.20
C GLY A 27 2.25 14.43 2.30
N VAL A 28 1.95 14.72 3.56
CA VAL A 28 2.17 13.80 4.68
C VAL A 28 1.11 12.70 4.66
N ASP A 29 1.55 11.43 4.67
CA ASP A 29 0.64 10.30 4.87
C ASP A 29 0.12 10.31 6.32
N PHE A 30 -1.10 10.81 6.48
CA PHE A 30 -1.75 11.01 7.77
C PHE A 30 -3.02 10.16 7.82
N PRO A 31 -3.28 9.38 8.87
CA PRO A 31 -4.45 8.50 8.91
C PRO A 31 -5.74 9.33 9.05
N PHE A 32 -6.74 9.08 8.20
CA PHE A 32 -8.08 9.66 8.32
C PHE A 32 -9.13 8.82 7.58
N SER A 33 -10.41 9.03 7.93
CA SER A 33 -11.54 8.46 7.18
C SER A 33 -12.68 9.49 7.06
N CYS A 34 -13.34 9.85 8.17
CA CYS A 34 -14.55 10.68 8.12
C CYS A 34 -14.34 12.20 8.05
N ARG A 35 -13.17 12.70 8.48
CA ARG A 35 -12.84 14.14 8.64
C ARG A 35 -13.77 14.96 9.54
N LYS A 36 -14.66 14.31 10.31
CA LYS A 36 -15.66 14.96 11.17
C LYS A 36 -15.57 14.51 12.63
N GLY A 37 -14.47 13.85 13.00
CA GLY A 37 -14.21 13.41 14.36
C GLY A 37 -14.95 12.15 14.82
N SER A 38 -15.82 11.53 14.00
CA SER A 38 -16.62 10.37 14.45
C SER A 38 -15.89 9.02 14.38
N CYS A 39 -14.97 8.83 13.42
CA CYS A 39 -14.31 7.53 13.21
C CYS A 39 -13.06 7.30 14.08
N HIS A 40 -12.53 8.36 14.72
CA HIS A 40 -11.26 8.37 15.46
C HIS A 40 -10.02 7.85 14.72
N ALA A 41 -10.08 7.56 13.41
CA ALA A 41 -8.94 7.09 12.62
C ALA A 41 -7.75 8.06 12.63
N CYS A 42 -7.98 9.37 12.77
CA CYS A 42 -6.92 10.38 12.80
C CYS A 42 -6.32 10.63 14.18
N LEU A 43 -6.72 9.89 15.22
CA LEU A 43 -6.38 10.19 16.62
C LEU A 43 -4.85 10.23 16.85
N HIS A 44 -4.36 11.31 17.43
CA HIS A 44 -2.94 11.56 17.72
C HIS A 44 -2.76 12.09 19.14
N ILE A 45 -1.52 12.07 19.63
CA ILE A 45 -1.12 12.64 20.93
C ILE A 45 -0.48 14.01 20.68
N ALA A 46 -0.85 15.02 21.45
CA ALA A 46 -0.11 16.27 21.53
C ALA A 46 0.95 16.16 22.62
N GLU A 47 2.22 16.31 22.24
CA GLU A 47 3.36 16.27 23.14
C GLU A 47 3.68 17.66 23.71
N GLU A 48 3.49 18.71 22.89
CA GLU A 48 3.74 20.10 23.27
C GLU A 48 2.68 21.03 22.68
N GLY A 49 2.37 22.10 23.42
CA GLY A 49 1.47 23.19 23.02
C GLY A 49 0.01 22.99 23.42
N THR A 50 -0.82 24.00 23.16
CA THR A 50 -2.19 24.07 23.69
C THR A 50 -3.21 23.61 22.66
N LEU A 51 -4.00 22.60 23.01
CA LEU A 51 -5.08 22.08 22.17
C LEU A 51 -6.38 22.89 22.34
N PRO A 52 -7.07 23.24 21.24
CA PRO A 52 -8.41 23.82 21.33
C PRO A 52 -9.44 22.75 21.77
N PRO A 53 -10.46 23.09 22.58
CA PRO A 53 -11.44 22.12 23.09
C PRO A 53 -12.15 21.31 22.00
N GLU A 54 -12.44 21.92 20.85
CA GLU A 54 -13.09 21.25 19.71
C GLU A 54 -12.29 20.06 19.17
N SER A 55 -10.96 20.05 19.36
CA SER A 55 -10.11 18.94 18.93
C SER A 55 -10.25 17.68 19.80
N GLN A 56 -10.86 17.81 20.98
CA GLN A 56 -11.04 16.72 21.94
C GLN A 56 -12.51 16.33 22.14
N LYS A 57 -13.41 16.94 21.36
CA LYS A 57 -14.84 16.68 21.42
C LYS A 57 -15.15 15.23 21.01
N GLY A 58 -15.76 14.48 21.91
CA GLY A 58 -16.07 13.06 21.71
C GLY A 58 -15.02 12.08 22.23
N LEU A 59 -13.93 12.58 22.84
CA LEU A 59 -12.95 11.75 23.55
C LEU A 59 -13.37 11.56 25.03
N SER A 60 -12.95 10.46 25.63
CA SER A 60 -13.14 10.24 27.07
C SER A 60 -12.18 11.08 27.90
N ASP A 61 -12.50 11.33 29.17
CA ASP A 61 -11.63 12.09 30.08
C ASP A 61 -10.23 11.49 30.20
N ASP A 62 -10.13 10.15 30.22
CA ASP A 62 -8.84 9.44 30.21
C ASP A 62 -8.03 9.73 28.94
N GLN A 63 -8.69 9.78 27.78
CA GLN A 63 -8.02 10.13 26.52
C GLN A 63 -7.56 11.59 26.50
N ILE A 64 -8.39 12.50 27.02
CA ILE A 64 -8.06 13.91 27.16
C ILE A 64 -6.85 14.09 28.07
N ASN A 65 -6.82 13.39 29.20
CA ASN A 65 -5.70 13.41 30.15
C ASN A 65 -4.41 12.83 29.57
N GLN A 66 -4.50 11.92 28.60
CA GLN A 66 -3.35 11.39 27.84
C GLN A 66 -2.87 12.33 26.71
N GLY A 67 -3.46 13.53 26.58
CA GLY A 67 -3.11 14.48 25.52
C GLY A 67 -3.60 14.06 24.14
N LEU A 68 -4.57 13.15 24.05
CA LEU A 68 -5.13 12.71 22.77
C LEU A 68 -6.05 13.78 22.19
N PHE A 69 -6.02 13.89 20.86
CA PHE A 69 -6.86 14.83 20.12
C PHE A 69 -7.11 14.35 18.68
N LEU A 70 -8.04 15.01 18.02
CA LEU A 70 -8.49 14.75 16.64
C LEU A 70 -7.93 15.83 15.69
N PRO A 71 -6.82 15.57 14.98
CA PRO A 71 -6.25 16.45 13.95
C PRO A 71 -7.24 16.94 12.91
N CYS A 72 -8.26 16.15 12.56
CA CYS A 72 -9.29 16.57 11.59
C CYS A 72 -10.25 17.64 12.11
N CYS A 73 -10.33 17.81 13.44
CA CYS A 73 -11.15 18.84 14.08
C CYS A 73 -10.28 19.91 14.76
N CYS A 74 -8.96 19.76 14.71
CA CYS A 74 -8.03 20.65 15.39
C CYS A 74 -7.61 21.80 14.48
N LYS A 75 -8.10 23.01 14.78
CA LYS A 75 -7.57 24.25 14.23
C LYS A 75 -6.61 24.85 15.26
N PRO A 76 -5.29 24.77 15.04
CA PRO A 76 -4.32 25.13 16.07
C PRO A 76 -4.45 26.60 16.46
N ILE A 77 -4.27 26.88 17.76
CA ILE A 77 -4.20 28.24 18.31
C ILE A 77 -2.75 28.68 18.62
N ASP A 78 -1.82 27.73 18.63
CA ASP A 78 -0.37 27.93 18.70
C ASP A 78 0.33 26.77 17.94
N SER A 79 1.66 26.84 17.84
CA SER A 79 2.50 25.74 17.36
C SER A 79 2.40 24.52 18.28
N LEU A 80 2.39 23.33 17.68
CA LEU A 80 2.18 22.06 18.38
C LEU A 80 3.27 21.06 18.04
N SER A 81 3.65 20.21 19.00
CA SER A 81 4.35 18.95 18.74
C SER A 81 3.37 17.81 18.89
N ILE A 82 3.29 16.95 17.88
CA ILE A 82 2.31 15.86 17.84
C ILE A 82 2.99 14.53 17.49
N ALA A 83 2.43 13.44 18.00
CA ALA A 83 2.91 12.09 17.77
C ALA A 83 1.75 11.12 17.45
N PRO A 84 2.02 10.03 16.71
CA PRO A 84 1.03 8.97 16.53
C PRO A 84 0.58 8.43 17.89
N LYS A 85 -0.73 8.15 18.04
CA LYS A 85 -1.19 7.37 19.19
C LYS A 85 -0.52 6.00 19.12
N ASN A 86 0.36 5.69 20.07
CA ASN A 86 0.97 4.37 20.20
C ASN A 86 -0.15 3.31 20.23
N THR A 87 -0.35 2.60 19.12
CA THR A 87 -1.33 1.52 19.02
C THR A 87 -0.76 0.28 19.71
N ARG A 88 -0.77 0.26 21.05
CA ARG A 88 -0.71 -0.99 21.82
C ARG A 88 -2.05 -1.71 21.68
N ASP A 89 -2.39 -2.14 20.46
CA ASP A 89 -3.29 -3.28 20.18
C ASP A 89 -3.18 -3.79 18.73
N ARG A 90 -1.96 -3.73 18.16
CA ARG A 90 -1.55 -4.69 17.13
C ARG A 90 -0.29 -5.36 17.66
N GLY A 91 -0.46 -6.59 18.10
CA GLY A 91 0.60 -7.40 18.67
C GLY A 91 1.87 -7.40 17.82
N ASN A 92 2.96 -7.08 18.51
CA ASN A 92 4.30 -7.60 18.29
C ASN A 92 4.96 -7.33 16.93
N LYS A 93 5.63 -6.18 16.80
CA LYS A 93 6.99 -6.15 16.22
C LYS A 93 7.88 -5.24 17.05
N ARG A 94 9.06 -5.78 17.33
CA ARG A 94 10.08 -5.29 18.26
C ARG A 94 10.58 -3.91 17.86
N ALA A 95 11.07 -3.20 18.88
CA ALA A 95 11.89 -2.01 18.76
C ALA A 95 13.03 -2.25 17.76
N ASP A 96 13.17 -1.35 16.78
CA ASP A 96 14.46 -1.03 16.19
C ASP A 96 14.45 0.42 15.71
N THR A 97 15.30 1.19 16.40
CA THR A 97 16.16 2.28 15.92
C THR A 97 15.64 3.30 14.90
N HIS A 98 15.72 4.57 15.31
CA HIS A 98 15.73 5.76 14.46
C HIS A 98 16.62 5.58 13.21
N GLN A 99 16.03 5.31 12.04
CA GLN A 99 16.59 5.66 10.74
C GLN A 99 15.47 6.07 9.77
N ASN A 100 15.43 7.37 9.47
CA ASN A 100 14.98 8.00 8.22
C ASN A 100 13.61 7.60 7.64
N ASN A 101 12.58 8.39 7.98
CA ASN A 101 11.28 8.41 7.28
C ASN A 101 11.33 9.13 5.90
N THR A 102 12.50 9.18 5.25
CA THR A 102 12.67 9.74 3.90
C THR A 102 12.27 8.76 2.80
N VAL A 103 12.18 7.46 3.12
CA VAL A 103 11.97 6.39 2.14
C VAL A 103 10.53 6.34 1.58
N LEU A 104 9.55 6.89 2.29
CA LEU A 104 8.13 6.83 1.90
C LEU A 104 7.54 8.14 1.36
N SER A 105 8.33 9.22 1.37
CA SER A 105 7.94 10.52 0.82
C SER A 105 8.28 10.59 -0.68
N PRO A 106 7.63 11.48 -1.46
CA PRO A 106 8.03 11.73 -2.84
C PRO A 106 9.52 12.02 -2.99
N ASP A 107 10.09 11.57 -4.10
CA ASP A 107 11.51 11.61 -4.41
C ASP A 107 11.73 12.30 -5.77
N PRO A 108 11.73 13.66 -5.81
CA PRO A 108 11.88 14.42 -7.04
C PRO A 108 13.24 14.20 -7.72
N GLU A 109 14.31 14.04 -6.92
CA GLU A 109 15.67 13.80 -7.44
C GLU A 109 15.73 12.46 -8.17
N MET A 110 15.14 11.40 -7.60
CA MET A 110 15.05 10.12 -8.29
C MET A 110 14.21 10.21 -9.56
N TRP A 111 13.10 10.94 -9.53
CA TRP A 111 12.26 11.11 -10.72
C TRP A 111 12.99 11.84 -11.86
N GLU A 112 13.77 12.88 -11.51
CA GLU A 112 14.60 13.62 -12.47
C GLU A 112 15.72 12.75 -13.03
N ALA A 113 16.42 11.99 -12.19
CA ALA A 113 17.47 11.06 -12.62
C ALA A 113 16.95 9.92 -13.50
N LEU A 114 15.66 9.58 -13.38
CA LEU A 114 14.95 8.65 -14.25
C LEU A 114 14.43 9.32 -15.53
N GLU A 115 14.89 10.54 -15.82
CA GLU A 115 14.49 11.38 -16.95
C GLU A 115 12.96 11.50 -17.08
N ASN A 116 12.31 11.83 -15.96
CA ASN A 116 10.86 11.98 -15.89
C ASN A 116 10.09 10.73 -16.38
N GLY A 117 10.68 9.55 -16.14
CA GLY A 117 10.09 8.25 -16.44
C GLY A 117 10.64 7.56 -17.68
N ARG A 118 11.36 8.26 -18.58
CA ARG A 118 11.91 7.64 -19.79
C ARG A 118 12.89 6.52 -19.46
N VAL A 119 13.82 6.77 -18.55
CA VAL A 119 14.83 5.78 -18.11
C VAL A 119 14.18 4.71 -17.24
N LEU A 120 13.18 5.07 -16.42
CA LEU A 120 12.40 4.09 -15.65
C LEU A 120 11.74 3.03 -16.55
N SER A 121 11.12 3.44 -17.66
CA SER A 121 10.51 2.50 -18.61
C SER A 121 11.55 1.53 -19.19
N ALA A 122 12.75 2.01 -19.53
CA ALA A 122 13.83 1.17 -20.06
C ALA A 122 14.36 0.18 -19.01
N ILE A 123 14.55 0.64 -17.75
CA ILE A 123 14.95 -0.22 -16.63
C ILE A 123 13.93 -1.33 -16.39
N LEU A 124 12.63 -0.99 -16.37
CA LEU A 124 11.58 -1.98 -16.16
C LEU A 124 11.47 -2.95 -17.34
N ASP A 125 11.72 -2.49 -18.56
CA ASP A 125 11.73 -3.40 -19.71
C ASP A 125 12.84 -4.45 -19.62
N ASP A 126 14.04 -4.01 -19.27
CA ASP A 126 15.21 -4.84 -19.03
C ASP A 126 14.97 -5.83 -17.87
N PHE A 127 14.57 -5.31 -16.70
CA PHE A 127 14.28 -6.11 -15.51
C PHE A 127 13.24 -7.19 -15.77
N TYR A 128 12.11 -6.85 -16.38
CA TYR A 128 11.05 -7.83 -16.63
C TYR A 128 11.38 -8.78 -17.79
N THR A 129 12.24 -8.40 -18.73
CA THR A 129 12.77 -9.34 -19.74
C THR A 129 13.60 -10.42 -19.06
N ALA A 130 14.48 -10.05 -18.13
CA ALA A 130 15.23 -11.00 -17.33
C ALA A 130 14.33 -11.84 -16.41
N ALA A 131 13.42 -11.22 -15.66
CA ALA A 131 12.57 -11.91 -14.69
C ALA A 131 11.61 -12.93 -15.33
N PHE A 132 11.08 -12.65 -16.52
CA PHE A 132 10.21 -13.59 -17.25
C PHE A 132 10.97 -14.77 -17.87
N SER A 133 12.28 -14.62 -18.06
CA SER A 133 13.16 -15.67 -18.59
C SER A 133 13.89 -16.45 -17.49
N ASP A 134 13.73 -16.04 -16.22
CA ASP A 134 14.42 -16.60 -15.08
C ASP A 134 13.62 -17.76 -14.47
N GLU A 135 14.27 -18.90 -14.22
CA GLU A 135 13.61 -20.11 -13.72
C GLU A 135 13.04 -19.95 -12.30
N ARG A 136 13.62 -19.08 -11.47
CA ARG A 136 13.16 -18.84 -10.09
C ARG A 136 12.00 -17.85 -10.03
N LEU A 137 11.90 -16.95 -11.00
CA LEU A 137 10.91 -15.85 -11.02
C LEU A 137 9.74 -16.09 -11.98
N SER A 138 9.98 -16.70 -13.14
CA SER A 138 8.97 -16.95 -14.18
C SER A 138 7.70 -17.67 -13.69
N PRO A 139 7.74 -18.61 -12.72
CA PRO A 139 6.51 -19.26 -12.24
C PRO A 139 5.49 -18.29 -11.62
N PHE A 140 5.92 -17.12 -11.13
CA PHE A 140 5.03 -16.10 -10.56
C PHE A 140 4.29 -15.26 -11.62
N PHE A 141 4.58 -15.46 -12.90
CA PHE A 141 4.05 -14.67 -14.01
C PHE A 141 3.18 -15.45 -15.01
N HIS A 142 2.81 -16.71 -14.71
CA HIS A 142 2.12 -17.61 -15.65
C HIS A 142 0.89 -16.98 -16.36
N ASP A 143 0.08 -16.19 -15.64
CA ASP A 143 -1.13 -15.56 -16.16
C ASP A 143 -1.02 -14.02 -16.30
N VAL A 144 0.21 -13.50 -16.32
CA VAL A 144 0.46 -12.06 -16.35
C VAL A 144 1.35 -11.74 -17.55
N THR A 145 0.89 -10.83 -18.42
CA THR A 145 1.74 -10.36 -19.51
C THR A 145 2.88 -9.48 -18.99
N ARG A 146 4.05 -9.56 -19.63
CA ARG A 146 5.21 -8.72 -19.29
C ARG A 146 4.85 -7.23 -19.28
N GLN A 147 4.15 -6.78 -20.33
CA GLN A 147 3.67 -5.40 -20.44
C GLN A 147 2.80 -4.99 -19.25
N ARG A 148 1.85 -5.84 -18.83
CA ARG A 148 0.98 -5.53 -17.69
C ARG A 148 1.78 -5.41 -16.38
N ALA A 149 2.78 -6.28 -16.18
CA ALA A 149 3.65 -6.21 -15.00
C ALA A 149 4.48 -4.91 -14.98
N GLN A 150 5.12 -4.58 -16.12
CA GLN A 150 5.89 -3.35 -16.33
C GLN A 150 5.04 -2.09 -16.05
N GLU A 151 3.87 -1.97 -16.67
CA GLU A 151 2.99 -0.81 -16.51
C GLU A 151 2.51 -0.64 -15.07
N LYS A 152 2.16 -1.73 -14.38
CA LYS A 152 1.75 -1.67 -12.97
C LYS A 152 2.90 -1.20 -12.08
N GLN A 153 4.11 -1.72 -12.26
CA GLN A 153 5.26 -1.30 -11.48
C GLN A 153 5.66 0.15 -11.81
N TYR A 154 5.61 0.55 -13.08
CA TYR A 154 5.87 1.92 -13.52
C TYR A 154 4.94 2.91 -12.81
N LEU A 155 3.63 2.66 -12.84
CA LEU A 155 2.65 3.54 -12.20
C LEU A 155 2.84 3.58 -10.68
N PHE A 156 3.16 2.45 -10.06
CA PHE A 156 3.44 2.38 -8.63
C PHE A 156 4.65 3.24 -8.25
N LEU A 157 5.75 3.11 -8.99
CA LEU A 157 6.99 3.87 -8.76
C LEU A 157 6.81 5.35 -9.08
N ARG A 158 6.12 5.71 -10.18
CA ARG A 158 5.77 7.10 -10.49
C ARG A 158 4.99 7.72 -9.33
N LYS A 159 3.96 7.04 -8.81
CA LYS A 159 3.24 7.51 -7.62
C LYS A 159 4.18 7.70 -6.42
N LYS A 160 5.14 6.80 -6.22
CA LYS A 160 6.09 6.89 -5.10
C LYS A 160 7.07 8.05 -5.24
N PHE A 161 7.61 8.28 -6.43
CA PHE A 161 8.61 9.34 -6.66
C PHE A 161 7.97 10.72 -6.85
N THR A 162 6.79 10.81 -7.44
CA THR A 162 6.13 12.10 -7.74
C THR A 162 5.05 12.49 -6.73
N GLY A 163 4.50 11.52 -5.98
CA GLY A 163 3.30 11.71 -5.16
C GLY A 163 1.98 11.73 -5.96
N GLU A 164 2.02 11.66 -7.29
CA GLU A 164 0.83 11.71 -8.12
C GLU A 164 -0.06 10.47 -7.93
N LYS A 165 -1.38 10.68 -7.91
CA LYS A 165 -2.38 9.60 -7.73
C LYS A 165 -2.67 8.86 -9.04
N VAL A 166 -1.64 8.28 -9.65
CA VAL A 166 -1.72 7.59 -10.96
C VAL A 166 -1.82 6.06 -10.85
N TYR A 167 -1.53 5.48 -9.69
CA TYR A 167 -1.58 4.04 -9.47
C TYR A 167 -2.89 3.59 -8.81
N PHE A 168 -3.63 2.76 -9.55
CA PHE A 168 -4.92 2.17 -9.13
C PHE A 168 -4.82 0.65 -8.88
N GLY A 169 -3.63 0.13 -8.58
CA GLY A 169 -3.46 -1.29 -8.25
C GLY A 169 -3.48 -1.57 -6.75
N ASP A 170 -3.40 -2.86 -6.40
CA ASP A 170 -3.29 -3.30 -5.02
C ASP A 170 -1.99 -2.83 -4.35
N ARG A 171 -2.04 -2.65 -3.03
CA ARG A 171 -0.82 -2.44 -2.21
C ARG A 171 0.06 -3.69 -2.24
N PRO A 172 1.38 -3.59 -2.03
CA PRO A 172 2.29 -4.74 -2.07
C PRO A 172 1.79 -5.97 -1.31
N ARG A 173 1.27 -5.80 -0.09
CA ARG A 173 0.67 -6.88 0.70
C ARG A 173 -0.43 -7.64 -0.03
N ASN A 174 -1.36 -6.92 -0.65
CA ASN A 174 -2.47 -7.54 -1.36
C ASN A 174 -2.06 -8.03 -2.75
N ALA A 175 -1.17 -7.33 -3.46
CA ALA A 175 -0.71 -7.75 -4.78
C ALA A 175 0.04 -9.10 -4.73
N HIS A 176 0.80 -9.33 -3.67
CA HIS A 176 1.62 -10.52 -3.49
C HIS A 176 1.01 -11.54 -2.53
N HIS A 177 -0.24 -11.35 -2.08
CA HIS A 177 -0.81 -12.11 -0.95
C HIS A 177 -0.80 -13.64 -1.16
N TRP A 178 -0.95 -14.08 -2.41
CA TRP A 178 -0.98 -15.49 -2.81
C TRP A 178 0.41 -16.11 -3.04
N MET A 179 1.45 -15.29 -3.24
CA MET A 179 2.79 -15.75 -3.60
C MET A 179 3.60 -16.08 -2.35
N VAL A 180 4.16 -17.28 -2.23
CA VAL A 180 5.15 -17.55 -1.16
C VAL A 180 6.51 -17.06 -1.63
N ILE A 181 6.94 -15.91 -1.10
CA ILE A 181 8.20 -15.25 -1.46
C ILE A 181 9.10 -15.31 -0.23
N SER A 182 10.21 -16.05 -0.33
CA SER A 182 11.21 -16.15 0.73
C SER A 182 12.11 -14.90 0.77
N ASN A 183 12.87 -14.72 1.86
CA ASN A 183 13.91 -13.69 1.89
C ASN A 183 14.92 -13.89 0.76
N ASP A 184 15.39 -15.12 0.56
CA ASP A 184 16.34 -15.47 -0.50
C ASP A 184 15.82 -15.12 -1.91
N LEU A 185 14.55 -15.39 -2.21
CA LEU A 185 13.97 -15.03 -3.50
C LEU A 185 13.80 -13.51 -3.65
N PHE A 186 13.44 -12.81 -2.57
CA PHE A 186 13.35 -11.35 -2.56
C PHE A 186 14.73 -10.71 -2.83
N ASP A 187 15.77 -11.18 -2.14
CA ASP A 187 17.15 -10.69 -2.27
C ASP A 187 17.68 -10.96 -3.68
N TYR A 188 17.39 -12.14 -4.23
CA TYR A 188 17.74 -12.48 -5.60
C TYR A 188 17.10 -11.53 -6.63
N ARG A 189 15.80 -11.25 -6.48
CA ARG A 189 15.08 -10.32 -7.35
C ARG A 189 15.58 -8.88 -7.18
N GLU A 190 15.92 -8.47 -5.97
CA GLU A 190 16.51 -7.15 -5.69
C GLU A 190 17.86 -7.00 -6.39
N ALA A 191 18.74 -8.00 -6.31
CA ALA A 191 20.03 -7.99 -7.00
C ALA A 191 19.86 -7.82 -8.52
N LEU A 192 18.90 -8.54 -9.12
CA LEU A 192 18.57 -8.39 -10.53
C LEU A 192 18.10 -6.96 -10.88
N MET A 193 17.29 -6.34 -10.03
CA MET A 193 16.87 -4.95 -10.21
C MET A 193 18.05 -3.98 -10.07
N VAL A 194 18.91 -4.16 -9.07
CA VAL A 194 20.13 -3.34 -8.87
C VAL A 194 21.04 -3.39 -10.09
N ASP A 195 21.24 -4.56 -10.68
CA ASP A 195 22.03 -4.71 -11.90
C ASP A 195 21.42 -3.92 -13.07
N CYS A 196 20.09 -3.94 -13.21
CA CYS A 196 19.40 -3.15 -14.23
C CYS A 196 19.56 -1.64 -13.96
N LEU A 197 19.32 -1.18 -12.72
CA LEU A 197 19.48 0.23 -12.33
C LEU A 197 20.88 0.76 -12.66
N LYS A 198 21.93 -0.01 -12.33
CA LYS A 198 23.32 0.34 -12.62
C LYS A 198 23.64 0.34 -14.11
N ARG A 199 23.14 -0.65 -14.86
CA ARG A 199 23.35 -0.76 -16.32
C ARG A 199 22.74 0.41 -17.08
N HIS A 200 21.62 0.94 -16.60
CA HIS A 200 20.97 2.14 -17.13
C HIS A 200 21.54 3.45 -16.55
N GLY A 201 22.64 3.39 -15.80
CA GLY A 201 23.42 4.56 -15.39
C GLY A 201 22.90 5.30 -14.17
N LEU A 202 22.04 4.68 -13.34
CA LEU A 202 21.57 5.32 -12.12
C LEU A 202 22.72 5.46 -11.10
N PRO A 203 22.98 6.65 -10.54
CA PRO A 203 24.04 6.88 -9.54
C PRO A 203 23.92 5.98 -8.31
N ASP A 204 25.05 5.57 -7.72
CA ASP A 204 25.09 4.62 -6.59
C ASP A 204 24.26 5.08 -5.38
N HIS A 205 24.23 6.39 -5.08
CA HIS A 205 23.43 6.91 -3.97
C HIS A 205 21.92 6.79 -4.23
N LEU A 206 21.50 6.91 -5.49
CA LEU A 206 20.11 6.69 -5.91
C LEU A 206 19.75 5.21 -5.96
N VAL A 207 20.68 4.34 -6.36
CA VAL A 207 20.52 2.88 -6.25
C VAL A 207 20.32 2.47 -4.79
N ALA A 208 21.12 2.99 -3.86
CA ALA A 208 20.97 2.71 -2.43
C ALA A 208 19.60 3.16 -1.88
N ARG A 209 19.08 4.31 -2.34
CA ARG A 209 17.74 4.79 -1.98
C ARG A 209 16.63 3.92 -2.57
N TRP A 210 16.79 3.46 -3.80
CA TRP A 210 15.86 2.52 -4.43
C TRP A 210 15.78 1.21 -3.63
N VAL A 211 16.94 0.65 -3.28
CA VAL A 211 17.04 -0.56 -2.45
C VAL A 211 16.36 -0.34 -1.09
N ALA A 212 16.56 0.81 -0.45
CA ALA A 212 15.87 1.16 0.79
C ALA A 212 14.34 1.22 0.61
N LEU A 213 13.87 1.80 -0.50
CA LEU A 213 12.45 1.84 -0.86
C LEU A 213 11.87 0.45 -1.04
N GLU A 214 12.50 -0.43 -1.82
CA GLU A 214 12.01 -1.79 -2.02
C GLU A 214 12.00 -2.59 -0.71
N ASN A 215 13.07 -2.48 0.09
CA ASN A 215 13.15 -3.13 1.40
C ASN A 215 12.10 -2.66 2.40
N SER A 216 11.61 -1.41 2.28
CA SER A 216 10.49 -0.94 3.11
C SER A 216 9.21 -1.77 2.93
N PHE A 217 9.06 -2.44 1.77
CA PHE A 217 7.93 -3.34 1.49
C PHE A 217 8.21 -4.81 1.81
N ARG A 218 9.43 -5.17 2.25
CA ARG A 218 9.77 -6.56 2.61
C ARG A 218 8.77 -7.17 3.60
N PRO A 219 8.32 -6.48 4.67
CA PRO A 219 7.33 -7.04 5.61
C PRO A 219 5.94 -7.31 4.99
N ASP A 220 5.66 -6.69 3.83
CA ASP A 220 4.42 -6.83 3.08
C ASP A 220 4.53 -7.84 1.94
N ILE A 221 5.70 -8.42 1.69
CA ILE A 221 5.91 -9.32 0.55
C ILE A 221 6.40 -10.68 1.03
N VAL A 222 7.42 -10.69 1.89
CA VAL A 222 8.10 -11.91 2.33
C VAL A 222 7.27 -12.67 3.35
N LYS A 223 7.07 -13.97 3.08
CA LYS A 223 6.26 -14.87 3.90
C LYS A 223 6.54 -16.34 3.60
N ASP A 224 6.30 -17.17 4.60
CA ASP A 224 6.41 -18.63 4.58
C ASP A 224 5.14 -19.32 4.04
N LYS A 225 3.99 -18.64 4.12
CA LYS A 225 2.71 -19.10 3.60
C LYS A 225 1.90 -17.95 3.01
N PRO A 226 0.93 -18.22 2.11
CA PRO A 226 0.05 -17.19 1.60
C PRO A 226 -0.75 -16.48 2.69
N TRP A 227 -1.14 -15.23 2.42
CA TRP A 227 -1.98 -14.41 3.31
C TRP A 227 -3.32 -14.12 2.68
N ASN A 228 -4.36 -14.05 3.50
CA ASN A 228 -5.66 -13.52 3.08
C ASN A 228 -5.50 -12.09 2.54
N ARG A 229 -6.23 -11.81 1.46
CA ARG A 229 -6.34 -10.46 0.90
C ARG A 229 -7.19 -9.61 1.86
N LYS A 230 -6.80 -8.35 2.07
CA LYS A 230 -7.53 -7.44 2.97
C LYS A 230 -8.24 -6.35 2.20
N ILE A 231 -9.57 -6.25 2.33
CA ILE A 231 -10.38 -5.19 1.75
C ILE A 231 -11.15 -4.51 2.88
N GLY A 232 -10.70 -3.31 3.28
CA GLY A 232 -11.19 -2.69 4.51
C GLY A 232 -10.89 -3.57 5.71
N ASP A 233 -11.92 -3.90 6.49
CA ASP A 233 -11.85 -4.82 7.63
C ASP A 233 -12.12 -6.29 7.27
N MET A 234 -12.43 -6.58 5.99
CA MET A 234 -12.72 -7.93 5.53
C MET A 234 -11.45 -8.67 5.10
N GLU A 235 -11.34 -9.92 5.52
CA GLU A 235 -10.32 -10.85 5.03
C GLU A 235 -10.92 -11.83 4.03
N ILE A 236 -10.35 -11.85 2.82
CA ILE A 236 -10.74 -12.77 1.76
C ILE A 236 -9.69 -13.89 1.70
N PRO A 237 -10.11 -15.16 1.83
CA PRO A 237 -9.23 -16.32 1.72
C PRO A 237 -8.42 -16.34 0.42
N VAL A 238 -7.23 -16.94 0.46
CA VAL A 238 -6.34 -17.08 -0.71
C VAL A 238 -6.86 -18.07 -1.74
N SER A 239 -7.51 -19.12 -1.25
CA SER A 239 -8.10 -20.19 -2.04
C SER A 239 -9.50 -20.47 -1.51
N GLY A 240 -10.24 -21.29 -2.25
CA GLY A 240 -11.62 -21.62 -1.95
C GLY A 240 -12.59 -20.98 -2.93
N PHE A 241 -13.86 -21.23 -2.64
CA PHE A 241 -14.96 -20.90 -3.53
C PHE A 241 -16.04 -20.12 -2.79
N GLY A 242 -16.61 -19.13 -3.44
CA GLY A 242 -17.85 -18.50 -3.03
C GLY A 242 -19.01 -18.95 -3.91
N GLU A 243 -20.23 -18.72 -3.46
CA GLU A 243 -21.43 -18.87 -4.27
C GLU A 243 -22.11 -17.50 -4.40
N ILE A 244 -22.66 -17.22 -5.58
CA ILE A 244 -23.43 -16.02 -5.86
C ILE A 244 -24.53 -16.34 -6.87
N THR A 245 -25.69 -15.72 -6.72
CA THR A 245 -26.73 -15.73 -7.76
C THR A 245 -26.47 -14.58 -8.72
N LEU A 246 -26.31 -14.89 -10.01
CA LEU A 246 -26.00 -13.89 -11.01
C LEU A 246 -27.18 -12.93 -11.23
N ASP A 247 -26.89 -11.64 -11.15
CA ASP A 247 -27.80 -10.55 -11.49
C ASP A 247 -27.88 -10.30 -13.01
N ILE A 248 -26.84 -10.68 -13.75
CA ILE A 248 -26.75 -10.67 -15.22
C ILE A 248 -26.11 -11.98 -15.68
N GLY A 249 -26.57 -12.55 -16.80
CA GLY A 249 -25.99 -13.77 -17.36
C GLY A 249 -24.49 -13.66 -17.66
N SER A 250 -23.79 -14.78 -17.62
CA SER A 250 -22.33 -14.89 -17.81
C SER A 250 -21.98 -16.18 -18.57
N ILE A 251 -20.69 -16.51 -18.65
CA ILE A 251 -20.18 -17.74 -19.26
C ILE A 251 -19.40 -18.52 -18.20
N CYS A 252 -19.50 -19.84 -18.23
CA CYS A 252 -18.69 -20.70 -17.37
C CYS A 252 -17.25 -20.80 -17.89
N ASP A 253 -16.28 -20.55 -17.03
CA ASP A 253 -14.85 -20.63 -17.37
C ASP A 253 -14.34 -22.08 -17.54
N SER A 254 -15.13 -23.08 -17.15
CA SER A 254 -14.77 -24.50 -17.28
C SER A 254 -15.29 -25.12 -18.58
N CYS A 255 -16.59 -25.03 -18.84
CA CYS A 255 -17.22 -25.68 -19.99
C CYS A 255 -17.54 -24.72 -21.15
N GLY A 256 -17.45 -23.40 -20.93
CA GLY A 256 -17.80 -22.39 -21.93
C GLY A 256 -19.29 -22.21 -22.16
N SER A 257 -20.16 -22.91 -21.43
CA SER A 257 -21.62 -22.76 -21.54
C SER A 257 -22.10 -21.42 -20.98
N GLU A 258 -23.19 -20.91 -21.56
CA GLU A 258 -23.91 -19.75 -21.04
C GLU A 258 -24.52 -20.06 -19.66
N ILE A 259 -24.45 -19.09 -18.77
CA ILE A 259 -25.08 -19.10 -17.46
C ILE A 259 -26.15 -18.02 -17.46
N ALA A 260 -27.39 -18.41 -17.21
CA ALA A 260 -28.51 -17.49 -17.26
C ALA A 260 -28.55 -16.55 -16.04
N GLN A 261 -29.18 -15.39 -16.21
CA GLN A 261 -29.52 -14.52 -15.09
C GLN A 261 -30.38 -15.28 -14.07
N GLY A 262 -30.07 -15.12 -12.78
CA GLY A 262 -30.78 -15.76 -11.68
C GLY A 262 -30.26 -17.16 -11.32
N GLU A 263 -29.27 -17.68 -12.05
CA GLU A 263 -28.60 -18.93 -11.68
C GLU A 263 -27.56 -18.70 -10.58
N THR A 264 -27.50 -19.62 -9.62
CA THR A 264 -26.44 -19.66 -8.61
C THR A 264 -25.21 -20.31 -9.21
N VAL A 265 -24.10 -19.59 -9.17
CA VAL A 265 -22.79 -20.05 -9.63
C VAL A 265 -21.83 -20.16 -8.46
N ARG A 266 -20.84 -21.03 -8.62
CA ARG A 266 -19.67 -21.09 -7.74
C ARG A 266 -18.55 -20.31 -8.40
N TYR A 267 -17.80 -19.51 -7.66
CA TYR A 267 -16.66 -18.77 -8.21
C TYR A 267 -15.41 -18.94 -7.35
N GLN A 268 -14.24 -18.97 -7.99
CA GLN A 268 -12.98 -19.06 -7.26
C GLN A 268 -12.63 -17.70 -6.63
N LEU A 269 -12.46 -17.67 -5.31
CA LEU A 269 -12.28 -16.41 -4.56
C LEU A 269 -11.07 -15.58 -5.02
N ARG A 270 -10.06 -16.24 -5.61
CA ARG A 270 -8.84 -15.60 -6.11
C ARG A 270 -8.92 -15.15 -7.57
N LEU A 271 -9.26 -16.07 -8.47
CA LEU A 271 -9.22 -15.80 -9.92
C LEU A 271 -10.51 -15.15 -10.41
N GLY A 272 -11.60 -15.25 -9.63
CA GLY A 272 -12.93 -14.82 -10.06
C GLY A 272 -13.53 -15.73 -11.12
N THR A 273 -12.91 -16.88 -11.40
CA THR A 273 -13.41 -17.84 -12.38
C THR A 273 -14.77 -18.38 -11.95
N LEU A 274 -15.74 -18.35 -12.85
CA LEU A 274 -17.13 -18.71 -12.65
C LEU A 274 -17.42 -20.12 -13.15
N TYR A 275 -18.16 -20.88 -12.33
CA TYR A 275 -18.54 -22.25 -12.60
C TYR A 275 -20.06 -22.39 -12.52
N CYS A 276 -20.66 -22.85 -13.62
CA CYS A 276 -22.10 -23.09 -13.71
C CYS A 276 -22.56 -24.20 -12.75
N PRO A 277 -23.88 -24.39 -12.56
CA PRO A 277 -24.44 -25.47 -11.73
C PRO A 277 -23.91 -26.87 -12.04
N ASP A 278 -23.59 -27.15 -13.30
CA ASP A 278 -23.07 -28.45 -13.70
C ASP A 278 -21.57 -28.62 -13.41
N CYS A 279 -20.80 -27.53 -13.43
CA CYS A 279 -19.34 -27.56 -13.24
C CYS A 279 -18.90 -27.31 -11.80
N MET A 280 -19.75 -26.70 -10.96
CA MET A 280 -19.36 -26.25 -9.62
C MET A 280 -18.94 -27.38 -8.65
N TYR A 281 -19.41 -28.61 -8.90
CA TYR A 281 -19.09 -29.80 -8.08
C TYR A 281 -17.96 -30.65 -8.67
N SER A 282 -17.49 -30.34 -9.87
CA SER A 282 -16.38 -31.04 -10.53
C SER A 282 -15.01 -30.61 -10.01
N LEU A 283 -14.97 -29.51 -9.24
CA LEU A 283 -13.76 -28.87 -8.75
C LEU A 283 -13.43 -29.42 -7.36
N ARG A 284 -12.31 -30.12 -7.24
CA ARG A 284 -11.77 -30.52 -5.93
C ARG A 284 -11.22 -29.29 -5.21
N GLU A 285 -11.38 -29.24 -3.89
CA GLU A 285 -10.65 -28.30 -3.06
C GLU A 285 -9.16 -28.69 -3.11
N GLU A 286 -8.33 -27.87 -3.75
CA GLU A 286 -6.87 -27.93 -3.65
C GLU A 286 -6.36 -27.04 -2.51
#